data_AF-A0A834V5K3-F1
#
_entry.id   AF-A0A834V5K3-F1
#
_cell.length_a   1.000
_cell.length_b   1.000
_cell.length_c   1.000
_cell.angle_alpha   90.00
_cell.angle_beta   90.00
_cell.angle_gamma   90.00
#
_symmetry.space_group_name_H-M   'P 1'
#
loop_
_entity.id
_entity.type
_entity.pdbx_description
1 polymer ?
#
loop_
_entity_poly.entity_id
_entity_poly.type
_entity_poly.pdbx_seq_one_letter_code
_entity_poly.pdbx_strand_id
1 'polypeptide(L)'
;MSEEITYANLKFQDSNKTENTQDLQKFGEKAPSVPSPLWRQSALILTLLCLLLLIGLGALGGIFYKTLKLEMEKLNKLQNIKEELQRNVSLQLMDNNRSSENIRNLSITLQIVATKLCCELYRKEPEHKCKPCPKGWIWYGDSCYIRLKHFETWQNSEIFCSAQNASLLQVRNKKKSVRLPKSLSL
;
A
#
# COMPACT_ATOMS: atom_id res chain seq x y z
N MET A 1 32.08 -56.05 -20.69
CA MET A 1 33.37 -55.82 -20.01
C MET A 1 33.15 -56.13 -18.55
N SER A 2 33.87 -57.13 -18.05
CA SER A 2 33.96 -57.44 -16.61
C SER A 2 34.88 -56.43 -15.89
N GLU A 3 35.30 -56.55 -14.62
CA GLU A 3 35.23 -57.59 -13.57
C GLU A 3 35.21 -56.82 -12.22
N GLU A 4 34.89 -57.35 -11.03
CA GLU A 4 34.57 -58.72 -10.62
C GLU A 4 33.40 -58.70 -9.57
N ILE A 5 33.50 -59.44 -8.46
CA ILE A 5 32.47 -59.75 -7.46
C ILE A 5 33.19 -59.97 -6.12
N THR A 6 32.58 -59.65 -4.97
CA THR A 6 33.01 -60.24 -3.68
C THR A 6 31.83 -60.76 -2.85
N TYR A 7 31.98 -61.97 -2.32
CA TYR A 7 30.99 -62.78 -1.61
C TYR A 7 31.03 -62.49 -0.08
N ALA A 8 30.21 -63.03 0.83
CA ALA A 8 29.49 -64.31 0.92
C ALA A 8 28.12 -64.15 1.64
N ASN A 9 27.07 -64.97 1.44
CA ASN A 9 26.93 -66.43 1.65
C ASN A 9 27.19 -66.81 3.14
N LEU A 10 26.44 -67.66 3.86
CA LEU A 10 25.40 -68.69 3.60
C LEU A 10 24.72 -69.02 4.98
N LYS A 11 23.62 -69.77 5.19
CA LYS A 11 22.60 -70.46 4.37
C LYS A 11 21.34 -70.67 5.26
N PHE A 12 20.12 -70.55 4.73
CA PHE A 12 18.93 -71.20 5.33
C PHE A 12 18.74 -72.56 4.68
N GLN A 13 18.29 -73.57 5.43
CA GLN A 13 17.89 -74.86 4.86
C GLN A 13 16.47 -75.23 5.29
N ASP A 14 15.63 -75.42 4.29
CA ASP A 14 14.21 -75.71 4.41
C ASP A 14 13.90 -77.21 4.62
N SER A 15 12.62 -77.47 4.93
CA SER A 15 11.76 -78.37 4.14
C SER A 15 11.13 -79.60 4.84
N ASN A 16 9.81 -79.68 4.65
CA ASN A 16 8.86 -80.81 4.59
C ASN A 16 9.03 -82.13 5.40
N LYS A 17 8.16 -82.25 6.43
CA LYS A 17 6.98 -83.16 6.49
C LYS A 17 7.18 -84.70 6.50
N THR A 18 6.53 -85.35 7.50
CA THR A 18 6.31 -86.82 7.69
C THR A 18 7.60 -87.64 7.92
N GLU A 19 7.68 -88.65 8.81
CA GLU A 19 6.71 -89.48 9.56
C GLU A 19 7.43 -90.12 10.82
N ASN A 20 6.87 -90.83 11.81
CA ASN A 20 5.49 -91.23 12.21
C ASN A 20 5.42 -91.65 13.72
N THR A 21 4.22 -91.98 14.21
CA THR A 21 3.85 -93.03 15.20
C THR A 21 4.55 -93.18 16.58
N GLN A 22 3.75 -92.99 17.65
CA GLN A 22 3.83 -93.56 19.04
C GLN A 22 5.08 -93.29 19.91
N ASP A 23 5.06 -93.42 21.24
CA ASP A 23 4.06 -93.15 22.30
C ASP A 23 4.79 -93.33 23.66
N LEU A 24 4.82 -92.33 24.55
CA LEU A 24 5.03 -92.57 25.98
C LEU A 24 4.53 -91.44 26.89
N GLN A 25 3.25 -91.50 27.24
CA GLN A 25 2.71 -91.30 28.59
C GLN A 25 3.44 -90.34 29.59
N LYS A 26 3.02 -89.07 29.55
CA LYS A 26 2.58 -88.23 30.70
C LYS A 26 3.56 -87.64 31.76
N PHE A 27 3.24 -86.37 32.06
CA PHE A 27 3.28 -85.65 33.34
C PHE A 27 4.55 -84.88 33.77
N GLY A 28 4.35 -83.60 34.10
CA GLY A 28 5.38 -82.63 34.49
C GLY A 28 4.85 -81.20 34.36
N GLU A 29 4.12 -80.73 35.37
CA GLU A 29 3.49 -79.40 35.34
C GLU A 29 4.52 -78.25 35.36
N LYS A 30 4.39 -77.33 34.41
CA LYS A 30 4.70 -75.90 34.62
C LYS A 30 3.58 -75.07 34.00
N ALA A 31 2.90 -74.29 34.84
CA ALA A 31 1.77 -73.48 34.41
C ALA A 31 2.21 -72.33 33.48
N PRO A 32 1.39 -71.96 32.49
CA PRO A 32 1.47 -70.62 31.89
C PRO A 32 1.20 -69.58 32.98
N SER A 33 1.94 -68.47 32.98
CA SER A 33 1.65 -67.31 33.82
C SER A 33 0.43 -66.55 33.31
N VAL A 34 -0.77 -67.10 33.56
CA VAL A 34 -2.06 -66.51 33.18
C VAL A 34 -2.18 -65.11 33.78
N PRO A 35 -2.45 -64.06 32.97
CA PRO A 35 -2.69 -62.72 33.50
C PRO A 35 -3.89 -62.71 34.45
N SER A 36 -3.70 -62.22 35.68
CA SER A 36 -4.77 -62.19 36.67
C SER A 36 -5.95 -61.32 36.19
N PRO A 37 -7.21 -61.68 36.52
CA PRO A 37 -8.38 -61.04 35.92
C PRO A 37 -8.47 -59.53 36.19
N LEU A 38 -7.88 -59.04 37.29
CA LEU A 38 -7.79 -57.59 37.56
C LEU A 38 -6.90 -56.85 36.55
N TRP A 39 -5.74 -57.40 36.16
CA TRP A 39 -4.87 -56.75 35.18
C TRP A 39 -5.55 -56.59 33.81
N ARG A 40 -6.33 -57.61 33.39
CA ARG A 40 -7.08 -57.56 32.13
C ARG A 40 -8.24 -56.56 32.19
N GLN A 41 -8.91 -56.42 33.34
CA GLN A 41 -9.93 -55.39 33.57
C GLN A 41 -9.33 -53.98 33.53
N SER A 42 -8.25 -53.71 34.27
CA SER A 42 -7.60 -52.41 34.31
C SER A 42 -7.09 -51.95 32.93
N ALA A 43 -6.53 -52.87 32.13
CA ALA A 43 -6.09 -52.58 30.77
C ALA A 43 -7.25 -52.17 29.84
N LEU A 44 -8.39 -52.85 29.93
CA LEU A 44 -9.60 -52.51 29.16
C LEU A 44 -10.16 -51.14 29.56
N ILE A 45 -10.24 -50.85 30.86
CA ILE A 45 -10.70 -49.56 31.39
C ILE A 45 -9.79 -48.41 30.92
N LEU A 46 -8.47 -48.58 31.02
CA LEU A 46 -7.49 -47.58 30.59
C LEU A 46 -7.57 -47.32 29.08
N THR A 47 -7.78 -48.37 28.28
CA THR A 47 -7.97 -48.26 26.83
C THR A 47 -9.25 -47.49 26.49
N LEU A 48 -10.35 -47.77 27.19
CA LEU A 48 -11.63 -47.07 27.02
C LEU A 48 -11.51 -45.58 27.37
N LEU A 49 -10.84 -45.25 28.48
CA LEU A 49 -10.55 -43.87 28.88
C LEU A 49 -9.69 -43.15 27.84
N CYS A 50 -8.66 -43.80 27.30
CA CYS A 50 -7.80 -43.24 26.26
C CYS A 50 -8.60 -42.92 24.98
N LEU A 51 -9.47 -43.83 24.54
CA LEU A 51 -10.35 -43.61 23.38
C LEU A 51 -11.30 -42.43 23.61
N LEU A 52 -11.92 -42.32 24.79
CA LEU A 52 -12.80 -41.19 25.14
C LEU A 52 -12.05 -39.84 25.14
N LEU A 53 -10.82 -39.81 25.67
CA LEU A 53 -9.97 -38.61 25.65
C LEU A 53 -9.58 -38.21 24.22
N LEU A 54 -9.22 -39.18 23.36
CA LEU A 54 -8.89 -38.92 21.95
C LEU A 54 -10.11 -38.37 21.17
N ILE A 55 -11.31 -38.89 21.43
CA ILE A 55 -12.56 -38.38 20.84
C ILE A 55 -12.83 -36.94 21.31
N GLY A 56 -12.67 -36.66 22.61
CA GLY A 56 -12.86 -35.32 23.17
C GLY A 56 -11.87 -34.30 22.59
N LEU A 57 -10.58 -34.66 22.50
CA LEU A 57 -9.54 -33.82 21.89
C LEU A 57 -9.78 -33.60 20.39
N GLY A 58 -10.22 -34.63 19.65
CA GLY A 58 -10.58 -34.51 18.24
C GLY A 58 -11.76 -33.56 18.01
N ALA A 59 -12.80 -33.63 18.85
CA ALA A 59 -13.94 -32.72 18.80
C ALA A 59 -13.53 -31.27 19.13
N LEU A 60 -12.77 -31.05 20.21
CA LEU A 60 -12.25 -29.74 20.60
C LEU A 60 -11.37 -29.13 19.51
N GLY A 61 -10.42 -29.90 18.97
CA GLY A 61 -9.55 -29.46 17.87
C GLY A 61 -10.31 -29.13 16.60
N GLY A 62 -11.34 -29.93 16.25
CA GLY A 62 -12.22 -29.68 15.11
C GLY A 62 -13.02 -28.38 15.25
N ILE A 63 -13.60 -28.13 16.42
CA ILE A 63 -14.31 -26.88 16.73
C ILE A 63 -13.35 -25.68 16.67
N PHE A 64 -12.19 -25.79 17.33
CA PHE A 64 -11.20 -24.72 17.38
C PHE A 64 -10.65 -24.36 15.99
N TYR A 65 -10.33 -25.35 15.15
CA TYR A 65 -9.92 -25.15 13.75
C TYR A 65 -11.01 -24.44 12.92
N LYS A 66 -12.29 -24.80 13.10
CA LYS A 66 -13.40 -24.15 12.41
C LYS A 66 -13.55 -22.68 12.81
N THR A 67 -13.44 -22.38 14.11
CA THR A 67 -13.47 -21.00 14.62
C THR A 67 -12.31 -20.17 14.08
N LEU A 68 -11.07 -20.68 14.18
CA LEU A 68 -9.88 -20.02 13.64
C LEU A 68 -9.98 -19.74 12.13
N LYS A 69 -10.45 -20.71 11.35
CA LYS A 69 -10.60 -20.54 9.89
C LYS A 69 -11.66 -19.49 9.55
N LEU A 70 -12.77 -19.44 10.30
CA LEU A 70 -13.83 -18.46 10.11
C LEU A 70 -13.40 -17.03 10.47
N GLU A 71 -12.64 -16.86 11.56
CA GLU A 71 -12.02 -15.59 11.96
C GLU A 71 -11.10 -15.06 10.86
N MET A 72 -10.16 -15.90 10.38
CA MET A 72 -9.19 -15.53 9.34
C MET A 72 -9.88 -15.18 8.00
N GLU A 73 -10.93 -15.90 7.61
CA GLU A 73 -11.69 -15.59 6.40
C GLU A 73 -12.45 -14.26 6.51
N LYS A 74 -13.02 -13.94 7.68
CA LYS A 74 -13.64 -12.64 7.95
C LYS A 74 -12.62 -11.50 7.94
N LEU A 75 -11.46 -11.71 8.58
CA LEU A 75 -10.40 -10.70 8.65
C LEU A 75 -9.85 -10.37 7.26
N ASN A 76 -9.59 -11.38 6.43
CA ASN A 76 -9.15 -11.20 5.05
C ASN A 76 -10.18 -10.42 4.20
N LYS A 77 -11.48 -10.72 4.35
CA LYS A 77 -12.55 -9.97 3.67
C LYS A 77 -12.64 -8.52 4.13
N LEU A 78 -12.58 -8.28 5.45
CA LEU A 78 -12.59 -6.93 6.03
C LEU A 78 -11.38 -6.11 5.57
N GLN A 79 -10.20 -6.74 5.50
CA GLN A 79 -8.98 -6.09 5.02
C GLN A 79 -9.05 -5.76 3.53
N ASN A 80 -9.54 -6.67 2.66
CA ASN A 80 -9.78 -6.36 1.25
C ASN A 80 -10.73 -5.17 1.08
N ILE A 81 -11.85 -5.15 1.81
CA ILE A 81 -12.82 -4.03 1.79
C ILE A 81 -12.15 -2.71 2.23
N LYS A 82 -11.30 -2.74 3.26
CA LYS A 82 -10.53 -1.57 3.70
C LYS A 82 -9.57 -1.07 2.62
N GLU A 83 -8.82 -1.97 1.99
CA GLU A 83 -7.84 -1.64 0.95
C GLU A 83 -8.52 -1.10 -0.32
N GLU A 84 -9.65 -1.68 -0.72
CA GLU A 84 -10.48 -1.22 -1.83
C GLU A 84 -11.09 0.16 -1.54
N LEU A 85 -11.66 0.37 -0.35
CA LEU A 85 -12.18 1.67 0.09
C LEU A 85 -11.07 2.73 0.11
N GLN A 86 -9.90 2.42 0.68
CA GLN A 86 -8.76 3.32 0.71
C GLN A 86 -8.27 3.67 -0.70
N ARG A 87 -8.27 2.71 -1.63
CA ARG A 87 -7.93 2.94 -3.05
C ARG A 87 -8.94 3.84 -3.74
N ASN A 88 -10.24 3.62 -3.54
CA ASN A 88 -11.32 4.42 -4.15
C ASN A 88 -11.31 5.86 -3.62
N VAL A 89 -11.14 6.06 -2.31
CA VAL A 89 -10.96 7.40 -1.70
C VAL A 89 -9.71 8.09 -2.25
N SER A 90 -8.58 7.38 -2.37
CA SER A 90 -7.35 7.95 -2.94
C SER A 90 -7.51 8.39 -4.40
N LEU A 91 -8.23 7.60 -5.21
CA LEU A 91 -8.50 7.90 -6.61
C LEU A 91 -9.43 9.13 -6.74
N GLN A 92 -10.51 9.20 -5.95
CA GLN A 92 -11.36 10.37 -5.90
C GLN A 92 -10.62 11.64 -5.43
N LEU A 93 -9.71 11.52 -4.46
CA LEU A 93 -8.88 12.67 -4.03
C LEU A 93 -7.99 13.18 -5.17
N MET A 94 -7.34 12.27 -5.91
CA MET A 94 -6.51 12.64 -7.07
C MET A 94 -7.32 13.31 -8.19
N ASP A 95 -8.51 12.80 -8.51
CA ASP A 95 -9.34 13.36 -9.57
C ASP A 95 -9.95 14.72 -9.17
N ASN A 96 -10.40 14.86 -7.92
CA ASN A 96 -10.84 16.15 -7.37
C ASN A 96 -9.72 17.20 -7.37
N ASN A 97 -8.48 16.82 -7.02
CA ASN A 97 -7.34 17.74 -7.09
C ASN A 97 -7.02 18.14 -8.54
N ARG A 98 -7.00 17.18 -9.48
CA ARG A 98 -6.81 17.47 -10.91
C ARG A 98 -7.90 18.37 -11.48
N SER A 99 -9.15 18.16 -11.07
CA SER A 99 -10.30 19.02 -11.43
C SER A 99 -10.11 20.45 -10.90
N SER A 100 -9.69 20.59 -9.63
CA SER A 100 -9.34 21.88 -9.02
C SER A 100 -8.21 22.61 -9.76
N GLU A 101 -7.15 21.89 -10.14
CA GLU A 101 -6.05 22.43 -10.95
C GLU A 101 -6.53 22.89 -12.33
N ASN A 102 -7.39 22.11 -13.01
CA ASN A 102 -7.97 22.49 -14.29
C ASN A 102 -8.85 23.75 -14.18
N ILE A 103 -9.68 23.86 -13.14
CA ILE A 103 -10.51 25.04 -12.86
C ILE A 103 -9.62 26.27 -12.59
N ARG A 104 -8.56 26.13 -11.80
CA ARG A 104 -7.58 27.20 -11.53
C ARG A 104 -6.88 27.65 -12.81
N ASN A 105 -6.42 26.71 -13.63
CA ASN A 105 -5.74 27.00 -14.90
C ASN A 105 -6.68 27.72 -15.87
N LEU A 106 -7.93 27.26 -16.01
CA LEU A 106 -8.95 27.91 -16.84
C LEU A 106 -9.25 29.35 -16.35
N SER A 107 -9.34 29.56 -15.03
CA SER A 107 -9.52 30.89 -14.44
C SER A 107 -8.36 31.84 -14.78
N ILE A 108 -7.11 31.36 -14.67
CA ILE A 108 -5.91 32.11 -15.06
C ILE A 108 -5.91 32.43 -16.56
N THR A 109 -6.25 31.46 -17.42
CA THR A 109 -6.35 31.68 -18.88
C THR A 109 -7.43 32.72 -19.21
N LEU A 110 -8.60 32.64 -18.60
CA LEU A 110 -9.69 33.59 -18.79
C LEU A 110 -9.28 35.00 -18.35
N GLN A 111 -8.59 35.13 -17.21
CA GLN A 111 -8.05 36.41 -16.74
C GLN A 111 -7.04 37.00 -17.73
N ILE A 112 -6.09 36.19 -18.24
CA ILE A 112 -5.09 36.63 -19.23
C ILE A 112 -5.78 37.13 -20.52
N VAL A 113 -6.77 36.38 -21.03
CA VAL A 113 -7.52 36.77 -22.25
C VAL A 113 -8.33 38.05 -22.01
N ALA A 114 -9.01 38.17 -20.87
CA ALA A 114 -9.78 39.36 -20.51
C ALA A 114 -8.89 40.60 -20.34
N THR A 115 -7.74 40.47 -19.66
CA THR A 115 -6.75 41.55 -19.53
C THR A 115 -6.21 41.95 -20.90
N LYS A 116 -5.81 41.00 -21.76
CA LYS A 116 -5.29 41.30 -23.10
C LYS A 116 -6.32 42.00 -24.00
N LEU A 117 -7.57 41.52 -23.99
CA LEU A 117 -8.67 42.17 -24.71
C LEU A 117 -8.92 43.60 -24.17
N CYS A 118 -8.87 43.79 -22.85
CA CYS A 118 -8.99 45.11 -22.24
C CYS A 118 -7.82 46.05 -22.64
N CYS A 119 -6.59 45.56 -22.73
CA CYS A 119 -5.45 46.33 -23.23
C CYS A 119 -5.68 46.82 -24.67
N GLU A 120 -6.15 45.95 -25.57
CA GLU A 120 -6.44 46.31 -26.97
C GLU A 120 -7.58 47.33 -27.10
N LEU A 121 -8.61 47.23 -26.26
CA LEU A 121 -9.71 48.22 -26.20
C LEU A 121 -9.20 49.55 -25.64
N TYR A 122 -8.55 49.55 -24.49
CA TYR A 122 -8.01 50.75 -23.83
C TYR A 122 -6.95 51.48 -24.67
N ARG A 123 -6.22 50.75 -25.53
CA ARG A 123 -5.26 51.33 -26.49
C ARG A 123 -5.93 52.05 -27.67
N LYS A 124 -7.15 51.64 -28.06
CA LYS A 124 -7.93 52.26 -29.15
C LYS A 124 -8.79 53.40 -28.61
N GLU A 125 -9.41 53.20 -27.45
CA GLU A 125 -10.31 54.12 -26.80
C GLU A 125 -9.83 54.35 -25.34
N PRO A 126 -9.04 55.41 -25.07
CA PRO A 126 -8.50 55.69 -23.73
C PRO A 126 -9.54 55.98 -22.64
N GLU A 127 -10.80 56.23 -23.04
CA GLU A 127 -11.96 56.41 -22.14
C GLU A 127 -12.79 55.14 -21.96
N HIS A 128 -12.39 54.01 -22.57
CA HIS A 128 -13.10 52.75 -22.46
C HIS A 128 -13.24 52.30 -20.98
N LYS A 129 -14.40 51.73 -20.62
CA LYS A 129 -14.80 51.47 -19.23
C LYS A 129 -13.89 50.47 -18.50
N CYS A 130 -13.29 49.52 -19.22
CA CYS A 130 -12.34 48.57 -18.63
C CYS A 130 -10.99 49.23 -18.37
N LYS A 131 -10.28 48.83 -17.30
CA LYS A 131 -8.91 49.27 -17.01
C LYS A 131 -8.01 48.05 -16.86
N PRO A 132 -6.95 47.91 -17.67
CA PRO A 132 -6.15 46.68 -17.71
C PRO A 132 -5.23 46.50 -16.49
N CYS A 133 -4.97 47.58 -15.74
CA CYS A 133 -4.15 47.58 -14.54
C CYS A 133 -4.91 48.17 -13.33
N PRO A 134 -4.50 47.85 -12.08
CA PRO A 134 -5.14 48.40 -10.88
C PRO A 134 -5.03 49.93 -10.78
N LYS A 135 -5.86 50.55 -9.93
CA LYS A 135 -5.88 52.02 -9.76
C LYS A 135 -4.51 52.54 -9.33
N GLY A 136 -3.94 53.47 -10.12
CA GLY A 136 -2.62 54.06 -9.88
C GLY A 136 -1.46 53.35 -10.59
N TRP A 137 -1.71 52.25 -11.29
CA TRP A 137 -0.71 51.54 -12.09
C TRP A 137 -0.75 52.02 -13.55
N ILE A 138 0.42 52.07 -14.17
CA ILE A 138 0.64 52.44 -15.57
C ILE A 138 0.83 51.14 -16.38
N TRP A 139 -0.02 50.93 -17.38
CA TRP A 139 0.17 49.84 -18.35
C TRP A 139 1.25 50.21 -19.37
N TYR A 140 2.16 49.29 -19.67
CA TYR A 140 3.11 49.42 -20.77
C TYR A 140 3.57 48.05 -21.28
N GLY A 141 3.57 47.85 -22.60
CA GLY A 141 3.87 46.53 -23.19
C GLY A 141 2.93 45.45 -22.65
N ASP A 142 3.47 44.34 -22.19
CA ASP A 142 2.69 43.23 -21.60
C ASP A 142 2.61 43.29 -20.06
N SER A 143 2.75 44.47 -19.44
CA SER A 143 2.86 44.56 -17.97
C SER A 143 2.28 45.85 -17.36
N CYS A 144 1.93 45.75 -16.08
CA CYS A 144 1.53 46.86 -15.23
C CYS A 144 2.70 47.28 -14.33
N TYR A 145 2.92 48.58 -14.19
CA TYR A 145 3.98 49.14 -13.36
C TYR A 145 3.44 50.20 -12.40
N ILE A 146 4.01 50.29 -11.20
CA ILE A 146 3.75 51.39 -10.27
C ILE A 146 5.07 52.12 -9.98
N ARG A 147 5.02 53.46 -9.94
CA ARG A 147 6.12 54.28 -9.44
C ARG A 147 5.89 54.55 -7.95
N LEU A 148 6.85 54.21 -7.10
CA LEU A 148 6.87 54.68 -5.72
C LEU A 148 6.98 56.22 -5.71
N LYS A 149 6.23 56.89 -4.83
CA LYS A 149 6.24 58.37 -4.71
C LYS A 149 7.46 58.90 -3.95
N HIS A 150 8.13 58.03 -3.20
CA HIS A 150 9.27 58.35 -2.34
C HIS A 150 10.39 57.36 -2.64
N PHE A 151 11.64 57.77 -2.37
CA PHE A 151 12.79 56.88 -2.46
C PHE A 151 12.81 55.96 -1.25
N GLU A 152 12.77 54.66 -1.51
CA GLU A 152 12.82 53.59 -0.52
C GLU A 152 14.14 52.83 -0.64
N THR A 153 14.49 52.06 0.41
CA THR A 153 15.59 51.10 0.27
C THR A 153 15.22 50.01 -0.74
N TRP A 154 16.21 49.32 -1.30
CA TRP A 154 15.94 48.19 -2.22
C TRP A 154 15.07 47.11 -1.55
N GLN A 155 15.37 46.79 -0.29
CA GLN A 155 14.63 45.82 0.50
C GLN A 155 13.20 46.27 0.81
N ASN A 156 12.98 47.53 1.19
CA ASN A 156 11.64 48.09 1.42
C ASN A 156 10.83 48.09 0.11
N SER A 157 11.47 48.41 -1.01
CA SER A 157 10.84 48.39 -2.35
C SER A 157 10.42 46.98 -2.77
N GLU A 158 11.24 45.98 -2.47
CA GLU A 158 10.95 44.56 -2.75
C GLU A 158 9.81 44.02 -1.88
N ILE A 159 9.80 44.37 -0.59
CA ILE A 159 8.69 44.07 0.34
C ILE A 159 7.40 44.74 -0.13
N PHE A 160 7.43 46.02 -0.52
CA PHE A 160 6.27 46.74 -1.05
C PHE A 160 5.71 46.09 -2.32
N CYS A 161 6.57 45.79 -3.31
CA CYS A 161 6.14 45.10 -4.52
C CYS A 161 5.50 43.74 -4.22
N SER A 162 6.13 42.95 -3.34
CA SER A 162 5.64 41.62 -2.94
C SER A 162 4.25 41.71 -2.28
N ALA A 163 4.04 42.69 -1.40
CA ALA A 163 2.74 42.94 -0.76
C ALA A 163 1.64 43.40 -1.74
N GLN A 164 2.00 43.81 -2.96
CA GLN A 164 1.08 44.13 -4.06
C GLN A 164 0.96 42.99 -5.09
N ASN A 165 1.45 41.78 -4.80
CA ASN A 165 1.56 40.65 -5.73
C ASN A 165 2.36 40.99 -7.01
N ALA A 166 3.38 41.84 -6.89
CA ALA A 166 4.23 42.29 -7.98
C ALA A 166 5.72 42.08 -7.67
N SER A 167 6.59 42.26 -8.66
CA SER A 167 8.05 42.13 -8.51
C SER A 167 8.75 43.46 -8.75
N LEU A 168 9.82 43.73 -8.00
CA LEU A 168 10.62 44.94 -8.15
C LEU A 168 11.38 44.94 -9.48
N LEU A 169 11.24 46.01 -10.27
CA LEU A 169 11.73 46.06 -11.65
C LEU A 169 13.26 46.21 -11.73
N GLN A 170 13.96 45.12 -12.04
CA GLN A 170 15.41 45.14 -12.29
C GLN A 170 15.74 45.54 -13.74
N VAL A 171 16.03 46.82 -13.98
CA VAL A 171 16.51 47.30 -15.30
C VAL A 171 17.98 46.95 -15.51
N ARG A 172 18.26 45.71 -15.96
CA ARG A 172 19.63 45.23 -16.22
C ARG A 172 20.21 45.86 -17.50
N ASN A 173 21.13 46.79 -17.35
CA ASN A 173 21.68 47.61 -18.43
C ASN A 173 22.71 46.88 -19.34
N LYS A 174 22.30 45.77 -19.98
CA LYS A 174 23.10 45.06 -20.99
C LYS A 174 22.24 44.59 -22.18
N LYS A 175 22.42 45.25 -23.32
CA LYS A 175 21.91 44.91 -24.68
C LYS A 175 20.39 44.74 -24.90
N LYS A 176 19.53 44.71 -23.88
CA LYS A 176 18.07 44.90 -24.02
C LYS A 176 17.58 45.98 -23.05
N SER A 177 17.58 47.24 -23.51
CA SER A 177 16.99 48.34 -22.75
C SER A 177 15.45 48.24 -22.82
N VAL A 178 14.82 47.90 -21.69
CA VAL A 178 13.38 48.08 -21.53
C VAL A 178 13.10 49.58 -21.54
N ARG A 179 12.63 50.10 -22.67
CA ARG A 179 12.29 51.51 -22.84
C ARG A 179 11.01 51.81 -22.07
N LEU A 180 11.14 52.14 -20.79
CA LEU A 180 10.00 52.59 -19.98
C LEU A 180 9.40 53.89 -20.57
N PRO A 181 8.08 54.10 -20.44
CA PRO A 181 7.43 55.35 -20.79
C PRO A 181 7.93 56.47 -19.86
N LYS A 182 7.91 57.73 -20.34
CA LYS A 182 8.34 58.90 -19.55
C LYS A 182 7.59 59.04 -18.22
N SER A 183 6.35 58.57 -18.14
CA SER A 183 5.55 58.50 -16.90
C SER A 183 6.11 57.55 -15.83
N LEU A 184 7.08 56.70 -16.16
CA LEU A 184 7.84 55.85 -15.23
C LEU A 184 9.33 56.22 -15.14
N SER A 185 9.85 57.09 -16.01
CA SER A 185 11.22 57.62 -15.94
C SER A 185 11.35 58.68 -14.84
N LEU A 186 12.49 58.70 -14.12
CA LEU A 186 12.94 59.86 -13.36
C LEU A 186 13.18 61.05 -14.31
#